data_AF-R6YPM0-F1
#
_entry.id   AF-R6YPM0-F1
#
_cell.length_a   1.000
_cell.length_b   1.000
_cell.length_c   1.000
_cell.angle_alpha   90.00
_cell.angle_beta   90.00
_cell.angle_gamma   90.00
#
_symmetry.space_group_name_H-M   'P 1'
#
loop_
_entity.id
_entity.type
_entity.pdbx_description
1 polymer ?
#
loop_
_entity_poly.entity_id
_entity_poly.type
_entity_poly.pdbx_seq_one_letter_code
_entity_poly.pdbx_strand_id
1 'polypeptide(L)'
;MPNEVSGMETALPEEIADKMKALLTEYNRKEEKTFEDILDFHVKFERIHPFCEGNTRAAAVFMIKYMKTFGFKVNNDAFEKNSWYFRNALVRANYNDLQNGIHATTKFLEMFFSNLILGTEYELKNRYMHVYYADDHSQSVNPKFPKAQFDTLECTLEELAVLEMIYKNPSIKQKELVTETGKSLSTIKRIMEFLQKKEYIRRVDGKRYGKWEVLVNQEKK
;
A
#
# COMPACT_ATOMS: atom_id res chain seq x y z
N MET A 1 -26.21 1.01 20.55
CA MET A 1 -25.62 2.21 19.90
C MET A 1 -24.41 1.73 19.12
N PRO A 2 -24.25 2.08 17.84
CA PRO A 2 -23.04 1.73 17.07
C PRO A 2 -21.78 2.29 17.75
N ASN A 3 -20.65 1.62 17.56
CA ASN A 3 -19.37 2.18 17.97
C ASN A 3 -19.04 3.37 17.06
N GLU A 4 -18.44 4.44 17.58
CA GLU A 4 -17.98 5.56 16.76
C GLU A 4 -16.45 5.60 16.71
N VAL A 5 -15.90 5.68 15.51
CA VAL A 5 -14.45 5.78 15.30
C VAL A 5 -14.17 6.96 14.39
N SER A 6 -13.54 7.99 14.93
CA SER A 6 -13.12 9.18 14.17
C SER A 6 -14.25 9.83 13.34
N GLY A 7 -15.48 9.80 13.84
CA GLY A 7 -16.64 10.41 13.16
C GLY A 7 -17.24 9.57 12.02
N MET A 8 -16.83 8.30 11.86
CA MET A 8 -17.46 7.35 10.94
C MET A 8 -18.42 6.41 11.70
N GLU A 9 -19.62 6.21 11.13
CA GLU A 9 -20.53 5.17 11.60
C GLU A 9 -19.91 3.79 11.35
N THR A 10 -19.87 2.97 12.40
CA THR A 10 -19.45 1.56 12.30
C THR A 10 -20.68 0.64 12.26
N ALA A 11 -20.46 -0.68 12.18
CA ALA A 11 -21.57 -1.62 12.21
C ALA A 11 -22.42 -1.50 13.49
N LEU A 12 -23.73 -1.69 13.35
CA LEU A 12 -24.61 -1.82 14.50
C LEU A 12 -24.23 -3.08 15.30
N PRO A 13 -24.29 -3.07 16.64
CA PRO A 13 -23.90 -4.21 17.46
C PRO A 13 -24.55 -5.53 17.06
N GLU A 14 -25.81 -5.50 16.68
CA GLU A 14 -26.60 -6.64 16.21
C GLU A 14 -26.12 -7.20 14.86
N GLU A 15 -25.46 -6.40 14.02
CA GLU A 15 -24.96 -6.81 12.70
C GLU A 15 -23.50 -7.27 12.73
N ILE A 16 -22.76 -7.00 13.82
CA ILE A 16 -21.32 -7.29 13.92
C ILE A 16 -21.03 -8.76 13.63
N ALA A 17 -21.79 -9.67 14.23
CA ALA A 17 -21.56 -11.11 14.11
C ALA A 17 -21.69 -11.57 12.65
N ASP A 18 -22.73 -11.13 11.95
CA ASP A 18 -22.98 -11.49 10.56
C ASP A 18 -21.95 -10.85 9.61
N LYS A 19 -21.61 -9.58 9.82
CA LYS A 19 -20.60 -8.88 9.03
C LYS A 19 -19.21 -9.49 9.21
N MET A 20 -18.82 -9.85 10.44
CA MET A 20 -17.57 -10.55 10.71
C MET A 20 -17.54 -11.95 10.09
N LYS A 21 -18.65 -12.68 10.17
CA LYS A 21 -18.78 -14.00 9.53
C LYS A 21 -18.63 -13.89 8.00
N ALA A 22 -19.28 -12.89 7.40
CA ALA A 22 -19.16 -12.63 5.96
C ALA A 22 -17.72 -12.28 5.58
N LEU A 23 -17.07 -11.35 6.32
CA LEU A 23 -15.67 -10.97 6.10
C LEU A 23 -14.73 -12.17 6.17
N LEU A 24 -14.84 -12.99 7.21
CA LEU A 24 -14.00 -14.16 7.39
C LEU A 24 -14.27 -15.23 6.31
N THR A 25 -15.52 -15.41 5.92
CA THR A 25 -15.90 -16.36 4.85
C THR A 25 -15.36 -15.93 3.50
N GLU A 26 -15.56 -14.66 3.12
CA GLU A 26 -15.04 -14.07 1.89
C GLU A 26 -13.51 -14.20 1.83
N TYR A 27 -12.85 -13.84 2.94
CA TYR A 27 -11.42 -13.95 3.05
C TYR A 27 -10.97 -15.40 2.90
N ASN A 28 -11.48 -16.34 3.70
CA ASN A 28 -11.03 -17.74 3.72
C ASN A 28 -11.35 -18.53 2.44
N ARG A 29 -12.29 -18.07 1.61
CA ARG A 29 -12.61 -18.71 0.33
C ARG A 29 -11.47 -18.61 -0.69
N LYS A 30 -10.57 -17.63 -0.56
CA LYS A 30 -9.43 -17.46 -1.46
C LYS A 30 -8.34 -18.47 -1.09
N GLU A 31 -7.88 -19.30 -2.02
CA GLU A 31 -6.82 -20.30 -1.76
C GLU A 31 -5.45 -19.63 -1.57
N GLU A 32 -5.12 -18.70 -2.46
CA GLU A 32 -3.95 -17.82 -2.34
C GLU A 32 -4.45 -16.42 -1.95
N LYS A 33 -3.80 -15.76 -0.98
CA LYS A 33 -4.10 -14.36 -0.63
C LYS A 33 -3.00 -13.46 -1.14
N THR A 34 -3.41 -12.35 -1.72
CA THR A 34 -2.49 -11.27 -2.09
C THR A 34 -2.34 -10.28 -0.94
N PHE A 35 -1.41 -9.36 -1.09
CA PHE A 35 -1.24 -8.26 -0.13
C PHE A 35 -2.47 -7.35 -0.10
N GLU A 36 -3.09 -7.13 -1.25
CA GLU A 36 -4.33 -6.35 -1.42
C GLU A 36 -5.50 -7.01 -0.68
N ASP A 37 -5.59 -8.34 -0.69
CA ASP A 37 -6.61 -9.07 0.09
C ASP A 37 -6.44 -8.87 1.59
N ILE A 38 -5.19 -8.77 2.05
CA ILE A 38 -4.88 -8.50 3.45
C ILE A 38 -5.24 -7.05 3.80
N LEU A 39 -4.88 -6.09 2.95
CA LEU A 39 -5.26 -4.69 3.14
C LEU A 39 -6.79 -4.52 3.18
N ASP A 40 -7.50 -5.09 2.21
CA ASP A 40 -8.96 -5.05 2.14
C ASP A 40 -9.59 -5.66 3.39
N PHE A 41 -9.07 -6.78 3.89
CA PHE A 41 -9.53 -7.36 5.15
C PHE A 41 -9.41 -6.37 6.32
N HIS A 42 -8.30 -5.63 6.43
CA HIS A 42 -8.07 -4.69 7.53
C HIS A 42 -8.93 -3.44 7.42
N VAL A 43 -9.12 -2.94 6.19
CA VAL A 43 -10.05 -1.83 5.91
C VAL A 43 -11.47 -2.24 6.30
N LYS A 44 -11.94 -3.41 5.88
CA LYS A 44 -13.26 -3.94 6.24
C LYS A 44 -13.39 -4.23 7.74
N PHE A 45 -12.36 -4.79 8.37
CA PHE A 45 -12.34 -5.06 9.81
C PHE A 45 -12.49 -3.76 10.62
N GLU A 46 -11.75 -2.70 10.25
CA GLU A 46 -11.85 -1.40 10.91
C GLU A 46 -13.24 -0.78 10.74
N ARG A 47 -13.88 -0.94 9.56
CA ARG A 47 -15.27 -0.48 9.33
C ARG A 47 -16.31 -1.23 10.15
N ILE A 48 -16.12 -2.54 10.32
CA ILE A 48 -17.02 -3.35 11.15
C ILE A 48 -16.85 -2.97 12.62
N HIS A 49 -15.61 -2.70 13.05
CA HIS A 49 -15.26 -2.33 14.43
C HIS A 49 -15.87 -3.27 15.49
N PRO A 50 -15.57 -4.58 15.41
CA PRO A 50 -16.34 -5.61 16.11
C PRO A 50 -16.20 -5.60 17.64
N PHE A 51 -15.18 -4.94 18.18
CA PHE A 51 -14.93 -4.89 19.62
C PHE A 51 -15.25 -3.50 20.18
N CYS A 52 -15.63 -3.42 21.46
CA CYS A 52 -15.79 -2.12 22.15
C CYS A 52 -14.45 -1.39 22.28
N GLU A 53 -13.37 -2.15 22.52
CA GLU A 53 -12.01 -1.63 22.58
C GLU A 53 -11.02 -2.61 21.95
N GLY A 54 -9.88 -2.09 21.50
CA GLY A 54 -8.77 -2.92 21.05
C GLY A 54 -8.86 -3.41 19.60
N ASN A 55 -9.73 -2.83 18.77
CA ASN A 55 -9.78 -3.15 17.34
C ASN A 55 -8.43 -2.98 16.65
N THR A 56 -7.70 -1.88 16.91
CA THR A 56 -6.35 -1.69 16.34
C THR A 56 -5.36 -2.77 16.78
N ARG A 57 -5.45 -3.24 18.04
CA ARG A 57 -4.61 -4.33 18.55
C ARG A 57 -4.97 -5.66 17.88
N ALA A 58 -6.27 -5.94 17.73
CA ALA A 58 -6.75 -7.14 17.04
C ALA A 58 -6.32 -7.12 15.56
N ALA A 59 -6.47 -5.99 14.87
CA ALA A 59 -6.01 -5.78 13.50
C ALA A 59 -4.50 -6.06 13.36
N ALA A 60 -3.66 -5.53 14.26
CA ALA A 60 -2.23 -5.83 14.26
C ALA A 60 -1.94 -7.33 14.46
N VAL A 61 -2.67 -8.01 15.34
CA VAL A 61 -2.52 -9.46 15.56
C VAL A 61 -2.90 -10.26 14.30
N PHE A 62 -4.01 -9.92 13.64
CA PHE A 62 -4.39 -10.53 12.36
C PHE A 62 -3.28 -10.34 11.31
N MET A 63 -2.78 -9.10 11.14
CA MET A 63 -1.66 -8.81 10.25
C MET A 63 -0.44 -9.70 10.53
N ILE A 64 0.04 -9.73 11.78
CA ILE A 64 1.22 -10.51 12.17
C ILE A 64 1.00 -11.99 11.88
N LYS A 65 -0.20 -12.52 12.18
CA LYS A 65 -0.56 -13.90 11.89
C LYS A 65 -0.49 -14.18 10.39
N TYR A 66 -1.03 -13.30 9.54
CA TYR A 66 -1.00 -13.49 8.10
C TYR A 66 0.41 -13.43 7.52
N MET A 67 1.20 -12.43 7.90
CA MET A 67 2.58 -12.33 7.44
C MET A 67 3.39 -13.57 7.81
N LYS A 68 3.19 -14.12 9.01
CA LYS A 68 3.81 -15.40 9.42
C LYS A 68 3.36 -16.58 8.56
N THR A 69 2.08 -16.65 8.19
CA THR A 69 1.57 -17.70 7.28
C THR A 69 2.27 -17.65 5.91
N PHE A 70 2.61 -16.46 5.41
CA PHE A 70 3.38 -16.28 4.17
C PHE A 70 4.90 -16.44 4.32
N GLY A 71 5.37 -16.85 5.50
CA GLY A 71 6.80 -17.08 5.76
C GLY A 71 7.60 -15.81 6.11
N PHE A 72 6.94 -14.65 6.24
CA PHE A 72 7.62 -13.44 6.67
C PHE A 72 7.95 -13.49 8.16
N LYS A 73 9.18 -13.11 8.49
CA LYS A 73 9.64 -12.95 9.88
C LYS A 73 9.28 -11.55 10.38
N VAL A 74 8.06 -11.43 10.90
CA VAL A 74 7.57 -10.15 11.43
C VAL A 74 7.53 -10.17 12.95
N ASN A 75 8.13 -9.15 13.56
CA ASN A 75 8.07 -8.89 15.00
C ASN A 75 6.99 -7.85 15.33
N ASN A 76 6.65 -7.72 16.61
CA ASN A 76 5.65 -6.77 17.07
C ASN A 76 6.18 -5.32 17.14
N ASP A 77 7.50 -5.16 17.14
CA ASP A 77 8.18 -3.88 17.37
C ASP A 77 7.73 -2.79 16.40
N ALA A 78 7.46 -3.13 15.13
CA ALA A 78 7.00 -2.17 14.14
C ALA A 78 5.60 -1.61 14.47
N PHE A 79 4.69 -2.47 14.95
CA PHE A 79 3.36 -2.06 15.39
C PHE A 79 3.40 -1.31 16.72
N GLU A 80 4.32 -1.66 17.61
CA GLU A 80 4.50 -0.93 18.88
C GLU A 80 5.01 0.50 18.62
N LYS A 81 6.11 0.62 17.87
CA LYS A 81 6.77 1.91 17.57
C LYS A 81 5.91 2.84 16.71
N ASN A 82 5.08 2.30 15.84
CA ASN A 82 4.29 3.06 14.88
C ASN A 82 2.78 2.86 15.06
N SER A 83 2.33 2.46 16.25
CA SER A 83 0.91 2.18 16.56
C SER A 83 -0.03 3.33 16.19
N TRP A 84 0.37 4.56 16.53
CA TRP A 84 -0.43 5.75 16.21
C TRP A 84 -0.52 6.00 14.70
N TYR A 85 0.58 5.82 13.99
CA TYR A 85 0.61 5.92 12.53
C TYR A 85 -0.30 4.86 11.89
N PHE A 86 -0.17 3.61 12.32
CA PHE A 86 -0.98 2.51 11.80
C PHE A 86 -2.48 2.76 12.00
N ARG A 87 -2.89 3.23 13.19
CA ARG A 87 -4.28 3.63 13.47
C ARG A 87 -4.74 4.73 12.51
N ASN A 88 -3.97 5.79 12.36
CA ASN A 88 -4.35 6.92 11.50
C ASN A 88 -4.39 6.53 10.02
N ALA A 89 -3.52 5.61 9.60
CA ALA A 89 -3.53 5.05 8.25
C ALA A 89 -4.81 4.24 7.98
N LEU A 90 -5.28 3.44 8.95
CA LEU A 90 -6.58 2.75 8.86
C LEU A 90 -7.75 3.73 8.75
N VAL A 91 -7.72 4.84 9.50
CA VAL A 91 -8.73 5.89 9.39
C VAL A 91 -8.70 6.51 7.99
N ARG A 92 -7.53 6.87 7.45
CA ARG A 92 -7.43 7.44 6.10
C ARG A 92 -7.81 6.48 4.99
N ALA A 93 -7.64 5.17 5.19
CA ALA A 93 -8.10 4.15 4.26
C ALA A 93 -9.63 3.99 4.23
N ASN A 94 -10.34 4.54 5.21
CA ASN A 94 -11.80 4.46 5.32
C ASN A 94 -12.51 5.81 5.19
N TYR A 95 -11.81 6.91 5.43
CA TYR A 95 -12.38 8.26 5.45
C TYR A 95 -12.60 8.83 4.05
N ASN A 96 -13.83 9.25 3.78
CA ASN A 96 -14.21 10.00 2.58
C ASN A 96 -14.96 11.27 3.00
N ASP A 97 -14.66 12.37 2.32
CA ASP A 97 -15.40 13.62 2.39
C ASP A 97 -15.44 14.23 0.99
N LEU A 98 -16.43 13.80 0.22
CA LEU A 98 -16.57 14.17 -1.19
C LEU A 98 -16.85 15.67 -1.38
N GLN A 99 -17.46 16.32 -0.38
CA GLN A 99 -17.75 17.76 -0.44
C GLN A 99 -16.45 18.57 -0.43
N ASN A 100 -15.44 18.08 0.30
CA ASN A 100 -14.11 18.66 0.35
C ASN A 100 -13.10 17.96 -0.57
N GLY A 101 -13.55 17.07 -1.49
CA GLY A 101 -12.70 16.36 -2.44
C GLY A 101 -11.75 15.32 -1.82
N ILE A 102 -12.05 14.86 -0.61
CA ILE A 102 -11.22 13.90 0.12
C ILE A 102 -11.72 12.49 -0.15
N HIS A 103 -10.81 11.65 -0.64
CA HIS A 103 -11.05 10.24 -0.89
C HIS A 103 -10.29 9.35 0.11
N ALA A 104 -10.85 8.16 0.35
CA ALA A 104 -10.17 7.09 1.06
C ALA A 104 -8.90 6.68 0.31
N THR A 105 -7.83 6.39 1.05
CA THR A 105 -6.55 5.98 0.46
C THR A 105 -5.80 4.99 1.34
N THR A 106 -5.32 3.91 0.73
CA THR A 106 -4.50 2.88 1.37
C THR A 106 -3.01 3.24 1.39
N LYS A 107 -2.60 4.33 0.73
CA LYS A 107 -1.18 4.75 0.58
C LYS A 107 -0.38 4.67 1.89
N PHE A 108 -0.95 5.15 2.99
CA PHE A 108 -0.26 5.16 4.27
C PHE A 108 -0.08 3.77 4.89
N LEU A 109 -1.07 2.88 4.70
CA LEU A 109 -0.94 1.47 5.09
C LEU A 109 0.13 0.79 4.23
N GLU A 110 0.12 1.03 2.93
CA GLU A 110 1.12 0.50 2.00
C GLU A 110 2.55 0.94 2.35
N MET A 111 2.77 2.20 2.73
CA MET A 111 4.07 2.68 3.24
C MET A 111 4.49 1.94 4.51
N PHE A 112 3.56 1.81 5.47
CA PHE A 112 3.83 1.09 6.72
C PHE A 112 4.23 -0.37 6.46
N PHE A 113 3.48 -1.06 5.60
CA PHE A 113 3.75 -2.45 5.27
C PHE A 113 4.98 -2.65 4.39
N SER A 114 5.28 -1.70 3.49
CA SER A 114 6.53 -1.75 2.73
C SER A 114 7.72 -1.70 3.67
N ASN A 115 7.70 -0.85 4.70
CA ASN A 115 8.76 -0.82 5.69
C ASN A 115 8.85 -2.13 6.47
N LEU A 116 7.69 -2.72 6.79
CA LEU A 116 7.61 -3.94 7.58
C LEU A 116 8.06 -5.20 6.83
N ILE A 117 7.70 -5.31 5.55
CA ILE A 117 7.84 -6.54 4.76
C ILE A 117 9.07 -6.44 3.85
N LEU A 118 9.27 -5.30 3.21
CA LEU A 118 10.32 -5.09 2.21
C LEU A 118 11.56 -4.40 2.81
N GLY A 119 11.49 -3.94 4.06
CA GLY A 119 12.58 -3.20 4.71
C GLY A 119 12.82 -1.83 4.09
N THR A 120 11.82 -1.23 3.46
CA THR A 120 11.92 0.15 2.98
C THR A 120 12.05 1.13 4.14
N GLU A 121 12.50 2.35 3.84
CA GLU A 121 12.72 3.42 4.82
C GLU A 121 11.73 4.57 4.62
N TYR A 122 10.48 4.28 4.26
CA TYR A 122 9.46 5.32 4.14
C TYR A 122 9.27 6.04 5.48
N GLU A 123 9.19 7.36 5.43
CA GLU A 123 8.98 8.15 6.63
C GLU A 123 7.52 8.08 7.09
N LEU A 124 7.28 7.50 8.26
CA LEU A 124 5.95 7.29 8.83
C LEU A 124 5.53 8.45 9.75
N LYS A 125 5.25 9.63 9.18
CA LYS A 125 4.79 10.79 9.95
C LYS A 125 3.29 11.01 9.85
N ASN A 126 2.63 11.13 11.00
CA ASN A 126 1.20 11.44 11.09
C ASN A 126 0.81 12.74 10.40
N ARG A 127 1.71 13.72 10.34
CA ARG A 127 1.43 15.01 9.71
C ARG A 127 1.01 14.88 8.23
N TYR A 128 1.57 13.89 7.52
CA TYR A 128 1.28 13.64 6.11
C TYR A 128 -0.14 13.08 5.89
N MET A 129 -0.80 12.59 6.94
CA MET A 129 -2.16 12.07 6.87
C MET A 129 -3.25 13.13 7.09
N HIS A 130 -2.88 14.34 7.55
CA HIS A 130 -3.85 15.42 7.71
C HIS A 130 -4.36 15.88 6.34
N VAL A 131 -5.69 15.96 6.19
CA VAL A 131 -6.35 16.29 4.93
C VAL A 131 -6.09 17.72 4.45
N TYR A 132 -5.72 18.63 5.37
CA TYR A 132 -5.29 20.00 5.06
C TYR A 132 -3.78 20.20 5.16
N TYR A 133 -3.00 19.11 5.17
CA TYR A 133 -1.55 19.22 5.14
C TYR A 133 -1.13 19.84 3.80
N ALA A 134 -0.88 21.15 3.81
CA ALA A 134 -0.08 21.83 2.81
C ALA A 134 1.37 21.78 3.28
N ASP A 135 2.30 21.44 2.40
CA ASP A 135 3.72 21.44 2.72
C ASP A 135 4.15 22.89 2.98
N ASP A 136 4.22 23.31 4.25
CA ASP A 136 4.52 24.69 4.68
C ASP A 136 6.00 25.07 4.44
N HIS A 137 6.71 24.33 3.59
CA HIS A 137 8.11 24.52 3.27
C HIS A 137 8.32 25.36 2.00
N SER A 138 7.66 26.53 1.95
CA SER A 138 8.11 27.62 1.10
C SER A 138 9.31 28.37 1.68
N GLN A 139 9.84 28.02 2.87
CA GLN A 139 11.13 28.52 3.35
C GLN A 139 11.90 27.45 4.17
N SER A 140 13.14 27.20 3.74
CA SER A 140 14.29 26.62 4.48
C SER A 140 14.14 25.21 5.10
N VAL A 141 14.59 24.20 4.37
CA VAL A 141 15.85 23.43 4.55
C VAL A 141 15.69 22.20 3.65
N ASN A 142 16.44 22.15 2.56
CA ASN A 142 16.46 20.98 1.67
C ASN A 142 16.75 19.71 2.48
N PRO A 143 15.83 18.73 2.55
CA PRO A 143 16.19 17.40 3.01
C PRO A 143 17.13 16.83 1.96
N LYS A 144 18.39 16.59 2.34
CA LYS A 144 19.34 15.82 1.53
C LYS A 144 18.94 14.33 1.55
N PHE A 145 17.88 13.95 0.85
CA PHE A 145 17.61 12.56 0.51
C PHE A 145 16.95 12.47 -0.88
N PRO A 146 17.29 11.47 -1.72
CA PRO A 146 16.83 11.42 -3.10
C PRO A 146 15.32 11.14 -3.12
N LYS A 147 14.52 12.16 -3.45
CA LYS A 147 13.10 12.01 -3.73
C LYS A 147 12.93 11.20 -5.02
N ALA A 148 12.67 9.89 -4.91
CA ALA A 148 12.02 9.15 -5.98
C ALA A 148 10.51 9.42 -5.88
N GLN A 149 10.04 10.45 -6.57
CA GLN A 149 8.65 10.89 -6.54
C GLN A 149 7.89 10.16 -7.66
N PHE A 150 7.33 8.98 -7.36
CA PHE A 150 6.34 8.31 -8.22
C PHE A 150 4.89 8.67 -7.83
N ASP A 151 4.72 9.70 -7.00
CA ASP A 151 3.50 10.04 -6.24
C ASP A 151 2.30 10.56 -7.07
N THR A 152 2.36 10.40 -8.39
CA THR A 152 1.32 10.82 -9.35
C THR A 152 0.95 9.73 -10.36
N LEU A 153 1.40 8.48 -10.19
CA LEU A 153 1.04 7.38 -11.07
C LEU A 153 -0.16 6.59 -10.53
N GLU A 154 -1.17 6.35 -11.37
CA GLU A 154 -2.19 5.33 -11.12
C GLU A 154 -1.56 3.94 -11.30
N CYS A 155 -0.76 3.50 -10.34
CA CYS A 155 -0.10 2.20 -10.35
C CYS A 155 -0.38 1.42 -9.06
N THR A 156 -0.60 0.11 -9.17
CA THR A 156 -0.56 -0.78 -8.01
C THR A 156 0.86 -0.91 -7.47
N LEU A 157 1.02 -1.42 -6.24
CA LEU A 157 2.34 -1.64 -5.65
C LEU A 157 3.23 -2.55 -6.49
N GLU A 158 2.66 -3.53 -7.19
CA GLU A 158 3.44 -4.40 -8.09
C GLU A 158 3.88 -3.69 -9.36
N GLU A 159 3.06 -2.78 -9.87
CA GLU A 159 3.39 -1.96 -11.02
C GLU A 159 4.51 -0.96 -10.67
N LEU A 160 4.46 -0.37 -9.47
CA LEU A 160 5.52 0.47 -8.92
C LEU A 160 6.82 -0.31 -8.70
N ALA A 161 6.77 -1.52 -8.17
CA ALA A 161 7.95 -2.37 -7.98
C ALA A 161 8.62 -2.71 -9.32
N VAL A 162 7.83 -3.04 -10.34
CA VAL A 162 8.36 -3.30 -11.69
C VAL A 162 8.94 -2.02 -12.32
N LEU A 163 8.30 -0.87 -12.15
CA LEU A 163 8.82 0.43 -12.60
C LEU A 163 10.17 0.75 -11.96
N GLU A 164 10.30 0.58 -10.65
CA GLU A 164 11.53 0.83 -9.91
C GLU A 164 12.66 -0.10 -10.37
N MET A 165 12.36 -1.37 -10.59
CA MET A 165 13.31 -2.35 -11.11
C MET A 165 13.81 -2.00 -12.52
N ILE A 166 12.89 -1.60 -13.40
CA ILE A 166 13.22 -1.15 -14.76
C ILE A 166 14.07 0.12 -14.71
N TYR A 167 13.76 1.02 -13.78
CA TYR A 167 14.53 2.24 -13.57
C TYR A 167 15.97 1.94 -13.11
N LYS A 168 16.13 1.06 -12.11
CA LYS A 168 17.45 0.64 -11.58
C LYS A 168 18.27 -0.13 -12.60
N ASN A 169 17.62 -0.94 -13.42
CA ASN A 169 18.26 -1.71 -14.49
C ASN A 169 17.48 -1.59 -15.80
N PRO A 170 17.80 -0.57 -16.63
CA PRO A 170 17.17 -0.38 -17.94
C PRO A 170 17.30 -1.58 -18.90
N SER A 171 18.25 -2.48 -18.67
CA SER A 171 18.46 -3.67 -19.52
C SER A 171 17.80 -4.93 -18.95
N ILE A 172 17.00 -4.80 -17.88
CA ILE A 172 16.42 -5.93 -17.17
C ILE A 172 15.55 -6.80 -18.07
N LYS A 173 15.72 -8.12 -17.95
CA LYS A 173 14.93 -9.10 -18.70
C LYS A 173 13.65 -9.45 -17.93
N GLN A 174 12.59 -9.81 -18.66
CA GLN A 174 11.34 -10.31 -18.04
C GLN A 174 11.57 -11.48 -17.08
N LYS A 175 12.54 -12.35 -17.37
CA LYS A 175 12.89 -13.47 -16.48
C LYS A 175 13.50 -12.99 -15.15
N GLU A 176 14.29 -11.91 -15.20
CA GLU A 176 14.91 -11.31 -14.00
C GLU A 176 13.84 -10.59 -13.16
N LEU A 177 12.87 -9.91 -13.80
CA LEU A 177 11.70 -9.36 -13.11
C LEU A 177 10.87 -10.45 -12.41
N VAL A 178 10.67 -11.60 -13.05
CA VAL A 178 9.99 -12.76 -12.44
C VAL A 178 10.74 -13.24 -11.20
N THR A 179 12.06 -13.39 -11.29
CA THR A 179 12.89 -13.86 -10.17
C THR A 179 12.85 -12.89 -8.98
N GLU A 180 13.00 -11.59 -9.23
CA GLU A 180 13.08 -10.61 -8.14
C GLU A 180 11.72 -10.32 -7.50
N THR A 181 10.65 -10.27 -8.30
CA THR A 181 9.30 -9.95 -7.78
C THR A 181 8.58 -11.18 -7.21
N GLY A 182 9.07 -12.40 -7.50
CA GLY A 182 8.40 -13.65 -7.17
C GLY A 182 7.06 -13.86 -7.91
N LYS A 183 6.75 -13.04 -8.92
CA LYS A 183 5.48 -13.09 -9.66
C LYS A 183 5.57 -13.99 -10.89
N SER A 184 4.43 -14.48 -11.35
CA SER A 184 4.37 -15.27 -12.58
C SER A 184 4.77 -14.47 -13.82
N LEU A 185 5.27 -15.16 -14.85
CA LEU A 185 5.63 -14.53 -16.13
C LEU A 185 4.44 -13.84 -16.81
N SER A 186 3.22 -14.35 -16.64
CA SER A 186 1.99 -13.73 -17.16
C SER A 186 1.67 -12.43 -16.42
N THR A 187 1.86 -12.39 -15.10
CA THR A 187 1.70 -11.17 -14.30
C THR A 187 2.69 -10.09 -14.73
N ILE A 188 3.97 -10.44 -14.89
CA ILE A 188 5.01 -9.49 -15.35
C ILE A 188 4.71 -8.96 -16.75
N LYS A 189 4.28 -9.83 -17.67
CA LYS A 189 3.88 -9.39 -19.02
C LYS A 189 2.70 -8.41 -18.96
N ARG A 190 1.65 -8.75 -18.20
CA ARG A 190 0.47 -7.89 -18.01
C ARG A 190 0.85 -6.51 -17.46
N ILE A 191 1.71 -6.48 -16.44
CA ILE A 191 2.21 -5.24 -15.83
C ILE A 191 3.03 -4.43 -16.85
N MET A 192 3.99 -5.04 -17.55
CA MET A 192 4.80 -4.31 -18.54
C MET A 192 3.97 -3.77 -19.71
N GLU A 193 2.96 -4.52 -20.17
CA GLU A 193 2.02 -4.04 -21.19
C GLU A 193 1.17 -2.87 -20.68
N PHE A 194 0.71 -2.92 -19.42
CA PHE A 194 -0.01 -1.82 -18.79
C PHE A 194 0.86 -0.55 -18.68
N LEU A 195 2.09 -0.70 -18.18
CA LEU A 195 3.06 0.40 -18.05
C LEU A 195 3.42 1.04 -19.40
N GLN A 196 3.49 0.23 -20.47
CA GLN A 196 3.68 0.76 -21.83
C GLN A 196 2.45 1.52 -22.34
N LYS A 197 1.24 0.98 -22.11
CA LYS A 197 -0.03 1.62 -22.52
C LYS A 197 -0.24 2.96 -21.84
N LYS A 198 0.18 3.09 -20.58
CA LYS A 198 0.15 4.34 -19.80
C LYS A 198 1.31 5.29 -20.13
N GLU A 199 2.17 4.92 -21.09
CA GLU A 199 3.36 5.67 -21.49
C GLU A 199 4.35 5.91 -20.34
N TYR A 200 4.39 5.03 -19.34
CA TYR A 200 5.34 5.12 -18.22
C TYR A 200 6.69 4.51 -18.56
N ILE A 201 6.73 3.52 -19.46
CA ILE A 201 7.95 2.93 -19.99
C ILE A 201 7.90 2.82 -21.51
N ARG A 202 9.05 2.94 -22.14
CA ARG A 202 9.23 2.73 -23.59
C ARG A 202 10.46 1.90 -23.86
N ARG A 203 10.42 1.08 -24.91
CA ARG A 203 11.61 0.37 -25.38
C ARG A 203 12.46 1.30 -26.25
N VAL A 204 13.74 1.44 -25.94
CA VAL A 204 14.74 2.14 -26.73
C VAL A 204 15.70 1.09 -27.33
N ASP A 205 16.07 1.23 -28.60
CA ASP A 205 16.87 0.30 -29.41
C ASP A 205 16.15 -1.00 -29.88
N GLY A 206 16.82 -1.76 -30.78
CA GLY A 206 16.26 -2.90 -31.50
C GLY A 206 15.97 -4.14 -30.65
N LYS A 207 15.13 -5.06 -31.16
CA LYS A 207 14.56 -6.24 -30.46
C LYS A 207 15.55 -7.10 -29.66
N ARG A 208 16.83 -7.13 -30.03
CA ARG A 208 17.85 -8.03 -29.44
C ARG A 208 18.64 -7.41 -28.28
N TYR A 209 18.77 -6.08 -28.24
CA TYR A 209 19.55 -5.35 -27.23
C TYR A 209 18.80 -4.14 -26.64
N GLY A 210 17.49 -4.05 -26.91
CA GLY A 210 16.66 -2.94 -26.50
C GLY A 210 16.65 -2.76 -24.98
N LYS A 211 16.82 -1.52 -24.55
CA LYS A 211 16.68 -1.08 -23.16
C LYS A 211 15.28 -0.54 -22.91
N TRP A 212 14.92 -0.40 -21.65
CA TRP A 212 13.69 0.26 -21.21
C TRP A 212 14.05 1.64 -20.70
N GLU A 213 13.34 2.64 -21.20
CA GLU A 213 13.39 4.02 -20.73
C GLU A 213 12.11 4.28 -19.93
N VAL A 214 12.25 4.80 -18.72
CA VAL A 214 11.13 5.24 -17.89
C VAL A 214 10.84 6.69 -18.26
N LEU A 215 9.61 6.98 -18.68
CA LEU A 215 9.17 8.27 -19.23
C LEU A 215 8.48 9.17 -18.19
N VAL A 216 8.32 8.67 -16.97
CA VAL A 216 7.74 9.44 -15.86
C VAL A 216 8.76 10.50 -15.42
N ASN A 217 8.35 11.78 -15.45
CA ASN A 217 9.21 12.96 -15.22
C ASN A 217 10.26 12.73 -14.13
N GLN A 218 11.52 12.70 -14.56
CA GLN A 218 12.68 12.83 -13.69
C GLN A 218 13.33 14.17 -14.00
N GLU A 219 13.09 15.18 -13.18
CA GLU A 219 13.91 16.38 -13.27
C GLU A 219 15.33 16.03 -12.79
N LYS A 220 16.21 15.84 -13.78
CA LYS A 220 17.65 15.88 -13.63
C LYS A 220 18.05 17.28 -13.16
N LYS A 221 18.39 17.42 -11.88
CA LYS A 221 19.67 17.96 -11.37
C LYS A 221 19.58 18.27 -9.88
#